data_AF-A0A933K1U3-F1
#
_entry.id   AF-A0A933K1U3-F1
#
_cell.length_a   1.000
_cell.length_b   1.000
_cell.length_c   1.000
_cell.angle_alpha   90.00
_cell.angle_beta   90.00
_cell.angle_gamma   90.00
#
_symmetry.space_group_name_H-M   'P 1'
#
loop_
_entity.id
_entity.type
_entity.pdbx_description
1 polymer ?
#
loop_
_entity_poly.entity_id
_entity_poly.type
_entity_poly.pdbx_seq_one_letter_code
_entity_poly.pdbx_strand_id
1 'polypeptide(L)'
;MHWHYVRDGELTDMLPFLNTADAFVNGGLAFDLPVLKHCLAGRLPSPEQLSETSLDAYMRALESERILQASAAPPEDFEAQIPGDSHIREFIGGLQLHIPHQT
;
A
#
# COMPACT_ATOMS: atom_id res chain seq x y z
N MET A 1 1.76 -17.62 -4.78
CA MET A 1 0.85 -16.54 -4.35
C MET A 1 -0.09 -16.21 -5.51
N HIS A 2 -1.39 -16.19 -5.26
CA HIS A 2 -2.50 -16.20 -6.24
C HIS A 2 -2.88 -14.80 -6.77
N TRP A 3 -1.98 -13.81 -6.70
CA TRP A 3 -2.32 -12.39 -6.90
C TRP A 3 -2.95 -12.09 -8.27
N HIS A 4 -2.55 -12.83 -9.31
CA HIS A 4 -3.16 -12.69 -10.63
C HIS A 4 -4.67 -12.99 -10.60
N TYR A 5 -5.11 -13.98 -9.82
CA TYR A 5 -6.53 -14.30 -9.69
C TYR A 5 -7.31 -13.25 -8.90
N VAL A 6 -6.67 -12.59 -7.93
CA VAL A 6 -7.25 -11.44 -7.24
C VAL A 6 -7.47 -10.31 -8.23
N ARG A 7 -6.46 -10.04 -9.08
CA ARG A 7 -6.55 -9.01 -10.13
C ARG A 7 -7.60 -9.35 -11.18
N ASP A 8 -7.68 -10.60 -11.59
CA ASP A 8 -8.69 -11.06 -12.55
C ASP A 8 -10.09 -10.84 -11.97
N GLY A 9 -10.34 -11.29 -10.74
CA GLY A 9 -11.62 -11.07 -10.06
C GLY A 9 -11.93 -9.57 -9.85
N GLU A 10 -10.93 -8.74 -9.56
CA GLU A 10 -11.12 -7.29 -9.49
C GLU A 10 -11.58 -6.72 -10.83
N LEU A 11 -10.96 -7.14 -11.95
CA LEU A 11 -11.29 -6.69 -13.30
C LEU A 11 -12.64 -7.21 -13.80
N THR A 12 -13.02 -8.44 -13.45
CA THR A 12 -14.27 -9.07 -13.92
C THR A 12 -15.47 -8.75 -13.04
N ASP A 13 -15.28 -8.71 -11.72
CA ASP A 13 -16.38 -8.75 -10.75
C ASP A 13 -16.47 -7.51 -9.85
N MET A 14 -15.46 -6.64 -9.81
CA MET A 14 -15.47 -5.44 -8.96
C MET A 14 -15.49 -4.15 -9.79
N LEU A 15 -14.47 -3.93 -10.62
CA LEU A 15 -14.29 -2.70 -11.39
C LEU A 15 -15.45 -2.35 -12.34
N PRO A 16 -16.10 -3.31 -13.03
CA PRO A 16 -17.25 -2.99 -13.89
C PRO A 16 -18.43 -2.38 -13.12
N PHE A 17 -18.57 -2.72 -11.84
CA PHE A 17 -19.66 -2.25 -10.99
C PHE A 17 -19.30 -1.00 -10.18
N LEU A 18 -18.07 -0.48 -10.32
CA LEU A 18 -17.60 0.69 -9.58
C LEU A 18 -18.58 1.87 -9.71
N ASN A 19 -19.06 2.15 -10.92
CA ASN A 19 -19.99 3.27 -11.19
C ASN A 19 -21.45 3.00 -10.79
N THR A 20 -21.76 1.81 -10.26
CA THR A 20 -23.10 1.46 -9.76
C THR A 20 -23.23 1.56 -8.25
N ALA A 21 -22.14 1.85 -7.54
CA ALA A 21 -22.13 1.97 -6.09
C ALA A 21 -22.89 3.21 -5.61
N ASP A 22 -23.65 3.07 -4.52
CA ASP A 22 -24.35 4.19 -3.89
C ASP A 22 -23.39 5.17 -3.19
N ALA A 23 -22.22 4.69 -2.78
CA ALA A 23 -21.21 5.47 -2.07
C ALA A 23 -19.79 4.96 -2.35
N PHE A 24 -18.82 5.89 -2.27
CA PHE A 24 -17.40 5.59 -2.32
C PHE A 24 -16.75 6.03 -1.01
N VAL A 25 -16.00 5.13 -0.36
CA VAL A 25 -15.18 5.45 0.80
C VAL A 25 -13.73 5.39 0.37
N ASN A 26 -13.04 6.54 0.41
CA ASN A 26 -11.62 6.58 0.14
C ASN A 26 -10.85 6.31 1.43
N GLY A 27 -10.14 5.19 1.47
CA GLY A 27 -9.27 4.83 2.59
C GLY A 27 -7.87 5.46 2.52
N GLY A 28 -7.47 6.08 1.41
CA GLY A 28 -6.09 6.57 1.26
C GLY A 28 -5.75 7.72 2.23
N LEU A 29 -4.61 7.62 2.90
CA LEU A 29 -4.04 8.67 3.74
C LEU A 29 -2.94 9.41 2.98
N ALA A 30 -2.87 10.73 3.16
CA ALA A 30 -1.86 11.57 2.50
C ALA A 30 -0.40 11.17 2.86
N PHE A 31 -0.21 10.51 4.00
CA PHE A 31 1.09 10.07 4.50
C PHE A 31 1.36 8.56 4.30
N ASP A 32 0.48 7.82 3.63
CA ASP A 32 0.68 6.37 3.44
C ASP A 32 1.99 6.06 2.72
N LEU A 33 2.18 6.65 1.54
CA LEU A 33 3.34 6.38 0.71
C LEU A 33 4.69 6.72 1.39
N PRO A 34 4.90 7.92 1.99
CA PRO A 34 6.16 8.23 2.65
C PRO A 34 6.43 7.32 3.85
N VAL A 35 5.40 6.98 4.63
CA VAL A 35 5.53 6.09 5.81
C VAL A 35 5.85 4.67 5.37
N LEU A 36 5.07 4.10 4.45
CA LEU A 36 5.29 2.73 3.96
C LEU A 36 6.65 2.60 3.26
N LYS A 37 7.06 3.59 2.47
CA LYS A 37 8.41 3.65 1.87
C LYS A 37 9.49 3.56 2.94
N HIS A 38 9.35 4.34 4.02
CA HIS A 38 10.31 4.33 5.13
C HIS A 38 10.35 2.97 5.83
N CYS A 39 9.18 2.40 6.18
CA CYS A 39 9.08 1.10 6.83
C CYS A 39 9.58 -0.08 5.95
N LEU A 40 9.47 0.04 4.63
CA LEU A 40 9.91 -0.98 3.66
C LEU A 40 11.31 -0.71 3.09
N ALA A 41 12.00 0.35 3.54
CA ALA A 41 13.31 0.72 3.03
C ALA A 41 14.29 -0.46 3.15
N GLY A 42 14.98 -0.78 2.05
CA GLY A 42 15.93 -1.88 1.97
C GLY A 42 15.30 -3.29 1.89
N ARG A 43 13.96 -3.41 1.89
CA ARG A 43 13.24 -4.70 1.76
C ARG A 43 12.66 -4.92 0.36
N LEU A 44 12.52 -3.86 -0.43
CA LEU A 44 12.02 -3.95 -1.80
C LEU A 44 13.14 -4.41 -2.75
N PRO A 45 12.85 -5.28 -3.72
CA PRO A 45 13.83 -5.65 -4.74
C PRO A 45 14.16 -4.45 -5.62
N SER A 46 15.43 -4.26 -5.94
CA SER A 46 15.86 -3.28 -6.93
C SER A 46 15.48 -3.73 -8.34
N PRO A 47 15.35 -2.79 -9.30
CA PRO A 47 15.12 -3.16 -10.70
C PRO A 47 16.17 -4.12 -11.26
N GLU A 48 17.44 -3.99 -10.86
CA GLU A 48 18.52 -4.90 -11.27
C GLU A 48 18.29 -6.32 -10.77
N GLN A 49 17.73 -6.50 -9.57
CA GLN A 49 17.38 -7.83 -9.05
C GLN A 49 16.24 -8.48 -9.84
N LEU A 50 15.51 -7.69 -10.65
CA LEU A 50 14.38 -8.14 -11.45
C LEU A 50 14.69 -8.15 -12.96
N SER A 51 15.92 -7.86 -13.40
CA SER A 51 16.29 -7.77 -14.82
C SER A 51 16.08 -9.08 -15.59
N GLU A 52 16.28 -10.21 -14.91
CA GLU A 52 16.11 -11.57 -15.47
C GLU A 52 14.67 -12.10 -15.32
N THR A 53 13.74 -11.30 -14.78
CA THR A 53 12.33 -11.67 -14.65
C THR A 53 11.53 -11.28 -15.89
N SER A 54 10.19 -11.42 -15.86
CA SER A 54 9.37 -10.98 -16.99
C SER A 54 9.58 -9.49 -17.25
N LEU A 55 9.54 -9.08 -18.53
CA LEU A 55 9.67 -7.67 -18.91
C LEU A 55 8.66 -6.78 -18.16
N ASP A 56 7.45 -7.28 -17.94
CA ASP A 56 6.43 -6.60 -17.14
C ASP A 56 6.90 -6.34 -15.69
N ALA A 57 7.45 -7.36 -15.02
CA ALA A 57 7.94 -7.21 -13.66
C ALA A 57 9.10 -6.21 -13.57
N TYR A 58 10.03 -6.25 -14.52
CA TYR A 58 11.13 -5.28 -14.60
C TYR A 58 10.64 -3.85 -14.83
N MET A 59 9.73 -3.63 -15.79
CA MET A 59 9.15 -2.31 -16.05
C MET A 59 8.38 -1.76 -14.84
N ARG A 60 7.63 -2.62 -14.15
CA ARG A 60 6.92 -2.25 -12.91
C ARG A 60 7.87 -1.88 -11.79
N ALA A 61 9.02 -2.56 -11.70
CA ALA A 61 10.04 -2.24 -10.71
C ALA A 61 10.65 -0.85 -10.95
N LEU A 62 11.01 -0.53 -12.19
CA LEU A 62 11.51 0.79 -12.58
C LEU A 62 10.51 1.90 -12.23
N GLU A 63 9.24 1.72 -12.58
CA GLU A 63 8.21 2.72 -12.30
C GLU A 63 7.94 2.87 -10.80
N SER A 64 7.87 1.75 -10.07
CA SER A 64 7.68 1.77 -8.61
C SER A 64 8.84 2.48 -7.93
N GLU A 65 10.09 2.19 -8.33
CA GLU A 65 11.26 2.87 -7.82
C GLU A 65 11.20 4.38 -8.11
N ARG A 66 10.86 4.78 -9.34
CA ARG A 66 10.71 6.19 -9.71
C ARG A 66 9.68 6.92 -8.85
N ILE A 67 8.51 6.33 -8.64
CA ILE A 67 7.45 6.89 -7.79
C ILE A 67 7.92 6.98 -6.34
N LEU A 68 8.53 5.92 -5.81
CA LEU A 68 9.01 5.89 -4.43
C LEU A 68 10.12 6.92 -4.21
N GLN A 69 11.06 7.07 -5.13
CA GLN A 69 12.11 8.09 -5.05
C GLN A 69 11.54 9.51 -5.05
N ALA A 70 10.47 9.77 -5.81
CA ALA A 70 9.78 11.06 -5.83
C ALA A 70 8.96 11.34 -4.55
N SER A 71 8.65 10.32 -3.75
CA SER A 71 7.93 10.47 -2.49
C SER A 71 8.80 11.12 -1.40
N ALA A 72 8.20 12.04 -0.63
CA ALA A 72 8.84 12.69 0.50
C ALA A 72 9.30 11.68 1.57
N ALA A 73 10.25 12.09 2.41
CA ALA A 73 10.52 11.36 3.65
C ALA A 73 9.43 11.72 4.68
N PRO A 74 9.01 10.76 5.53
CA PRO A 74 8.16 11.10 6.67
C PRO A 74 8.96 11.93 7.69
N PRO A 75 8.29 12.72 8.55
CA PRO A 75 8.93 13.36 9.71
C PRO A 75 9.63 12.34 10.62
N GLU A 76 10.68 12.73 11.33
CA GLU A 76 11.42 11.82 12.23
C GLU A 76 10.53 11.21 13.33
N ASP A 77 9.53 11.96 13.79
CA ASP A 77 8.60 11.59 14.85
C ASP A 77 7.24 11.09 14.31
N PHE A 78 7.18 10.67 13.04
CA PHE A 78 5.93 10.25 12.40
C PHE A 78 5.16 9.19 13.20
N GLU A 79 5.87 8.27 13.87
CA GLU A 79 5.25 7.23 14.68
C GLU A 79 4.43 7.79 15.84
N ALA A 80 4.83 8.91 16.45
CA ALA A 80 4.06 9.55 17.51
C ALA A 80 2.86 10.34 16.96
N GLN A 81 2.91 10.75 15.69
CA GLN A 81 1.90 11.57 15.05
C GLN A 81 0.74 10.75 14.44
N ILE A 82 0.97 9.47 14.10
CA ILE A 82 -0.08 8.60 13.55
C ILE A 82 -0.99 8.13 14.70
N PRO A 83 -2.31 8.35 14.65
CA PRO A 83 -3.23 7.83 15.66
C PRO A 83 -3.18 6.29 15.78
N GLY A 84 -3.43 5.77 16.97
CA GLY A 84 -3.45 4.32 17.21
C GLY A 84 -4.59 3.60 16.47
N ASP A 85 -5.69 4.28 16.22
CA ASP A 85 -6.85 3.80 15.47
C ASP A 85 -6.77 4.07 13.95
N SER A 86 -5.65 4.60 13.46
CA SER A 86 -5.41 4.78 12.03
C SER A 86 -5.19 3.44 11.34
N HIS A 87 -5.89 3.18 10.23
CA HIS A 87 -5.83 1.87 9.55
C HIS A 87 -4.44 1.51 8.99
N ILE A 88 -3.56 2.48 8.69
CA ILE A 88 -2.17 2.17 8.30
C ILE A 88 -1.41 1.39 9.40
N ARG A 89 -1.86 1.49 10.66
CA ARG A 89 -1.29 0.75 11.81
C ARG A 89 -1.44 -0.76 11.67
N GLU A 90 -2.32 -1.26 10.80
CA GLU A 90 -2.36 -2.67 10.41
C GLU A 90 -1.06 -3.14 9.75
N PHE A 91 -0.39 -2.24 9.01
CA PHE A 91 0.84 -2.55 8.27
C PHE A 91 2.11 -2.17 9.03
N ILE A 92 2.09 -1.05 9.75
CA ILE A 92 3.27 -0.53 10.46
C ILE A 92 3.30 -0.88 11.95
N GLY A 93 2.25 -1.55 12.46
CA GLY A 93 2.08 -1.88 13.87
C GLY A 93 1.55 -0.73 14.72
N GLY A 94 1.15 -1.05 15.96
CA GLY A 94 0.61 -0.08 16.93
C GLY A 94 -0.89 0.17 16.83
N LEU A 95 -1.63 -0.70 16.14
CA LEU A 95 -3.09 -0.59 15.98
C LEU A 95 -3.80 -0.75 17.33
N GLN A 96 -4.69 0.18 17.63
CA GLN A 96 -5.52 0.22 18.83
C GLN A 96 -6.98 0.43 18.40
N LEU A 97 -7.74 -0.66 18.37
CA LEU A 97 -9.17 -0.61 18.07
C LEU A 97 -9.98 -0.86 19.34
N HIS A 98 -10.94 0.02 19.60
CA HIS A 98 -11.98 -0.28 20.57
C HIS A 98 -13.04 -1.15 19.91
N ILE A 99 -13.03 -2.45 20.19
CA ILE A 99 -14.02 -3.40 19.67
C ILE A 99 -15.13 -3.53 20.73
N PRO A 100 -16.34 -2.99 20.50
CA PRO A 100 -17.37 -2.80 21.53
C PRO A 100 -17.96 -4.09 22.12
N HIS A 101 -17.54 -5.28 21.66
CA HIS A 101 -18.10 -6.58 22.07
C HIS A 101 -17.03 -7.58 22.51
N GLN A 102 -15.76 -7.19 22.52
CA GLN A 102 -14.67 -7.99 23.08
C GLN A 102 -14.37 -7.48 24.49
N THR A 103 -15.13 -7.98 25.47
CA THR A 103 -14.87 -7.76 26.91
C THR A 103 -14.73 -9.10 27.61
#